data_AF-A0A520JIR0-F1
#
_entry.id   AF-A0A520JIR0-F1
#
_cell.length_a   1.000
_cell.length_b   1.000
_cell.length_c   1.000
_cell.angle_alpha   90.00
_cell.angle_beta   90.00
_cell.angle_gamma   90.00
#
_symmetry.space_group_name_H-M   'P 1'
#
loop_
_entity.id
_entity.type
_entity.pdbx_description
1 polymer ?
#
loop_
_entity_poly.entity_id
_entity_poly.type
_entity_poly.pdbx_seq_one_letter_code
_entity_poly.pdbx_strand_id
1 'polypeptide(L)'
;GDAARLDVLIPAGELVYSPRVGFLNPKQVERAHVAVDPAAKAAGSHEGATYYQHAAFAAAVREEGPVQVTAEDGLRAVAIGTAAEISAREHRVVQMTELGL
;
A
#
# COMPACT_ATOMS: atom_id res chain seq x y z
N GLY A 1 12.73 -10.78 -6.52
CA GLY A 1 12.63 -11.98 -7.36
C GLY A 1 14.01 -12.47 -7.77
N ASP A 2 14.01 -13.15 -8.91
CA ASP A 2 15.15 -13.66 -9.67
C ASP A 2 16.02 -12.54 -10.28
N ALA A 3 15.43 -11.42 -10.72
CA ALA A 3 16.17 -10.31 -11.32
C ALA A 3 16.78 -9.32 -10.29
N ALA A 4 16.02 -8.96 -9.25
CA ALA A 4 16.43 -7.98 -8.26
C ALA A 4 15.66 -8.11 -6.93
N ARG A 5 16.13 -7.40 -5.90
CA ARG A 5 15.35 -7.02 -4.72
C ARG A 5 15.11 -5.50 -4.76
N LEU A 6 13.89 -5.07 -4.47
CA LEU A 6 13.54 -3.68 -4.24
C LEU A 6 13.05 -3.57 -2.79
N ASP A 7 13.73 -2.77 -1.98
CA ASP A 7 13.27 -2.43 -0.64
C ASP A 7 12.70 -1.02 -0.65
N VAL A 8 11.56 -0.83 0.03
CA VAL A 8 10.92 0.48 0.24
C VAL A 8 10.90 0.74 1.73
N LEU A 9 11.65 1.75 2.18
CA LEU A 9 11.81 2.05 3.60
C LEU A 9 10.82 3.14 4.02
N ILE A 10 9.87 2.77 4.87
CA ILE A 10 8.87 3.67 5.45
C ILE A 10 9.21 3.85 6.95
N PRO A 11 9.25 5.09 7.47
CA PRO A 11 8.90 6.36 6.83
C PRO A 11 10.08 7.07 6.13
N ALA A 12 11.25 6.44 6.01
CA ALA A 12 12.45 7.10 5.49
C ALA A 12 12.31 7.64 4.05
N GLY A 13 11.38 7.11 3.25
CA GLY A 13 11.17 7.52 1.86
C GLY A 13 12.30 7.03 0.96
N GLU A 14 13.00 5.96 1.32
CA GLU A 14 14.15 5.45 0.58
C GLU A 14 13.78 4.20 -0.22
N LEU A 15 14.10 4.23 -1.52
CA LEU A 15 14.09 3.06 -2.38
C LEU A 15 15.52 2.50 -2.44
N VAL A 16 15.67 1.21 -2.15
CA VAL A 16 16.93 0.49 -2.31
C VAL A 16 16.74 -0.58 -3.39
N TYR A 17 17.31 -0.33 -4.56
CA TYR A 17 17.29 -1.26 -5.67
C TYR A 17 18.58 -2.08 -5.68
N SER A 18 18.44 -3.41 -5.67
CA SER A 18 19.57 -4.35 -5.58
C SER A 18 19.43 -5.45 -6.66
N PRO A 19 19.97 -5.22 -7.87
CA PRO A 19 20.09 -6.23 -8.92
C PRO A 19 20.82 -7.48 -8.44
N ARG A 20 20.46 -8.65 -8.99
CA ARG A 20 21.28 -9.84 -8.84
C ARG A 20 22.55 -9.69 -9.67
N VAL A 21 23.68 -9.99 -9.02
CA VAL A 21 24.99 -10.04 -9.66
C VAL A 21 25.58 -11.44 -9.44
N GLY A 22 26.44 -11.88 -10.37
CA GLY A 22 27.12 -13.18 -10.29
C GLY A 22 27.92 -13.38 -9.01
N PHE A 23 28.28 -14.63 -8.72
CA PHE A 23 29.11 -14.98 -7.56
C PHE A 23 30.43 -14.21 -7.57
N LEU A 24 30.80 -13.62 -6.43
CA LEU A 24 31.98 -12.76 -6.24
C LEU A 24 32.00 -11.44 -7.02
N ASN A 25 30.95 -11.09 -7.76
CA ASN A 25 30.87 -9.77 -8.41
C ASN A 25 30.48 -8.66 -7.41
N PRO A 26 30.94 -7.42 -7.63
CA PRO A 26 30.55 -6.26 -6.82
C PRO A 26 29.03 -6.06 -6.81
N LYS A 27 28.49 -5.65 -5.66
CA LYS A 27 27.06 -5.31 -5.54
C LYS A 27 26.78 -3.98 -6.24
N GLN A 28 25.70 -3.93 -7.02
CA GLN A 28 25.27 -2.76 -7.78
C GLN A 28 24.03 -2.13 -7.11
N VAL A 29 24.15 -1.76 -5.84
CA VAL A 29 23.01 -1.21 -5.08
C VAL A 29 22.81 0.26 -5.43
N GLU A 30 21.60 0.62 -5.81
CA GLU A 30 21.18 1.99 -6.06
C GLU A 30 20.20 2.45 -4.97
N ARG A 31 20.31 3.72 -4.58
CA ARG A 31 19.44 4.35 -3.59
C ARG A 31 18.80 5.59 -4.20
N ALA A 32 17.49 5.72 -4.02
CA ALA A 32 16.75 6.90 -4.44
C ALA A 32 15.83 7.37 -3.32
N HIS A 33 15.90 8.66 -3.02
CA HIS A 33 14.98 9.31 -2.08
C HIS A 33 13.69 9.72 -2.79
N VAL A 34 12.56 9.35 -2.20
CA VAL A 34 11.22 9.78 -2.60
C VAL A 34 10.79 10.87 -1.62
N ALA A 35 10.88 12.12 -2.08
CA ALA A 35 10.49 13.26 -1.27
C ALA A 35 8.97 13.24 -1.03
N VAL A 36 8.58 13.54 0.20
CA VAL A 36 7.19 13.82 0.55
C VAL A 36 6.87 15.26 0.13
N ASP A 37 5.69 15.45 -0.48
CA ASP A 37 5.18 16.78 -0.80
C ASP A 37 5.14 17.67 0.46
N PRO A 38 5.72 18.88 0.44
CA PRO A 38 5.74 19.76 1.61
C PRO A 38 4.36 20.05 2.22
N ALA A 39 3.30 20.13 1.40
CA ALA A 39 1.94 20.34 1.87
C ALA A 39 1.37 19.08 2.55
N ALA A 40 1.69 17.89 2.03
CA ALA A 40 1.33 16.63 2.67
C ALA A 40 2.03 16.48 4.04
N LYS A 41 3.33 16.77 4.09
CA LYS A 41 4.11 16.77 5.33
C LYS A 41 3.58 17.79 6.36
N ALA A 42 3.21 18.99 5.90
CA ALA A 42 2.64 20.04 6.76
C ALA A 42 1.25 19.68 7.32
N ALA A 43 0.48 18.85 6.60
CA ALA A 43 -0.83 18.37 7.06
C ALA A 43 -0.73 17.38 8.25
N GLY A 44 0.48 16.88 8.57
CA GLY A 44 0.77 16.20 9.82
C GLY A 44 0.70 14.67 9.71
N SER A 45 -0.09 14.03 10.61
CA SER A 45 -0.10 12.58 10.83
C SER A 45 -0.12 11.75 9.54
N HIS A 46 0.73 10.71 9.49
CA HIS A 46 0.91 9.85 8.32
C HIS A 46 1.17 10.63 7.01
N GLU A 47 2.05 11.64 7.08
CA GLU A 47 2.37 12.51 5.94
C GLU A 47 1.11 13.10 5.28
N GLY A 48 0.18 13.57 6.13
CA GLY A 48 -1.06 14.22 5.71
C GLY A 48 -2.21 13.27 5.35
N ALA A 49 -1.97 11.96 5.24
CA ALA A 49 -3.01 11.00 4.83
C ALA A 49 -4.24 11.07 5.75
N THR A 50 -4.04 11.15 7.07
CA THR A 50 -5.14 11.25 8.04
C THR A 50 -5.95 12.53 7.84
N TYR A 51 -5.28 13.67 7.63
CA TYR A 51 -5.95 14.96 7.42
C TYR A 51 -6.83 14.93 6.16
N TYR A 52 -6.26 14.52 5.02
CA TYR A 52 -6.99 14.51 3.76
C TYR A 52 -8.11 13.47 3.72
N GLN A 53 -7.93 12.31 4.38
CA GLN A 53 -8.99 11.33 4.54
C GLN A 53 -10.19 11.92 5.31
N HIS A 54 -9.95 12.60 6.43
CA HIS A 54 -11.03 13.22 7.20
C HIS A 54 -11.67 14.40 6.45
N ALA A 55 -10.87 15.21 5.76
CA ALA A 55 -11.39 16.31 4.93
C ALA A 55 -12.32 15.79 3.82
N ALA A 56 -11.91 14.73 3.11
CA ALA A 56 -12.71 14.09 2.07
C ALA A 56 -13.99 13.45 2.64
N PHE A 57 -13.88 12.75 3.78
CA PHE A 57 -15.05 12.19 4.47
C PHE A 57 -16.05 13.27 4.88
N ALA A 58 -15.58 14.37 5.47
CA ALA A 58 -16.44 15.46 5.91
C ALA A 58 -17.12 16.16 4.72
N ALA A 59 -16.43 16.33 3.60
CA ALA A 59 -17.01 16.85 2.36
C ALA A 59 -18.11 15.92 1.81
N ALA A 60 -17.88 14.60 1.78
CA ALA A 60 -18.88 13.62 1.35
C ALA A 60 -20.14 13.65 2.25
N VAL A 61 -19.99 13.76 3.56
CA VAL A 61 -21.11 13.88 4.52
C VAL A 61 -21.94 15.14 4.28
N ARG A 62 -21.31 16.23 3.84
CA ARG A 62 -22.00 17.49 3.51
C ARG A 62 -22.49 17.57 2.06
N GLU A 63 -22.38 16.49 1.30
CA GLU A 63 -22.72 16.45 -0.14
C GLU A 63 -21.88 17.42 -1.00
N GLU A 64 -20.70 17.82 -0.51
CA GLU A 64 -19.75 18.72 -1.17
C GLU A 64 -18.71 17.98 -2.04
N GLY A 65 -18.73 16.65 -2.01
CA GLY A 65 -17.80 15.81 -2.77
C GLY A 65 -18.26 14.36 -2.81
N PRO A 66 -17.66 13.53 -3.68
CA PRO A 66 -18.01 12.13 -3.79
C PRO A 66 -17.46 11.32 -2.60
N VAL A 67 -18.11 10.20 -2.31
CA VAL A 67 -17.54 9.15 -1.46
C VAL A 67 -16.35 8.53 -2.20
N GLN A 68 -15.13 8.76 -1.71
CA GLN A 68 -13.89 8.26 -2.37
C GLN A 68 -13.59 6.78 -2.05
N VAL A 69 -14.02 6.31 -0.88
CA VAL A 69 -13.92 4.89 -0.46
C VAL A 69 -15.30 4.45 -0.04
N THR A 70 -15.88 3.54 -0.82
CA THR A 70 -17.27 3.10 -0.69
C THR A 70 -17.41 1.96 0.32
N ALA A 71 -18.66 1.64 0.68
CA ALA A 71 -18.94 0.44 1.47
C ALA A 71 -18.52 -0.85 0.74
N GLU A 72 -18.58 -0.86 -0.59
CA GLU A 72 -18.16 -2.00 -1.40
C GLU A 72 -16.63 -2.20 -1.34
N ASP A 73 -15.85 -1.11 -1.34
CA ASP A 73 -14.39 -1.18 -1.14
C ASP A 73 -14.05 -1.74 0.25
N GLY A 74 -14.81 -1.35 1.27
CA GLY A 74 -14.71 -1.92 2.61
C GLY A 74 -15.03 -3.42 2.65
N LEU A 75 -16.09 -3.85 1.97
CA LEU A 75 -16.45 -5.26 1.84
C LEU A 75 -15.32 -6.06 1.16
N ARG A 76 -14.77 -5.55 0.07
CA ARG A 76 -13.62 -6.17 -0.62
C ARG A 76 -12.41 -6.31 0.29
N ALA A 77 -12.08 -5.30 1.08
CA ALA A 77 -10.96 -5.36 2.02
C ALA A 77 -11.13 -6.49 3.06
N VAL A 78 -12.34 -6.63 3.63
CA VAL A 78 -12.67 -7.70 4.59
C VAL A 78 -12.60 -9.07 3.92
N ALA A 79 -13.15 -9.20 2.72
CA ALA A 79 -13.13 -10.46 1.98
C ALA A 79 -11.69 -10.89 1.63
N ILE A 80 -10.83 -9.96 1.20
CA ILE A 80 -9.41 -10.26 0.92
C ILE A 80 -8.72 -10.80 2.18
N GLY A 81 -8.93 -10.17 3.35
CA GLY A 81 -8.38 -10.65 4.61
C GLY A 81 -8.89 -12.05 4.98
N THR A 82 -10.18 -12.29 4.77
CA THR A 82 -10.81 -13.60 5.02
C THR A 82 -10.26 -14.68 4.09
N ALA A 83 -10.11 -14.37 2.80
CA ALA A 83 -9.52 -15.29 1.83
C ALA A 83 -8.07 -15.63 2.16
N ALA A 84 -7.27 -14.64 2.59
CA ALA A 84 -5.89 -14.86 3.00
C ALA A 84 -5.79 -15.79 4.21
N GLU A 85 -6.66 -15.62 5.21
CA GLU A 85 -6.72 -16.50 6.39
C GLU A 85 -7.11 -17.94 6.01
N ILE A 86 -8.16 -18.10 5.20
CA ILE A 86 -8.58 -19.43 4.70
C ILE A 86 -7.44 -20.08 3.90
N SER A 87 -6.81 -19.32 3.00
CA SER A 87 -5.69 -19.81 2.18
C SER A 87 -4.52 -20.29 3.03
N ALA A 88 -4.15 -19.52 4.06
CA ALA A 88 -3.08 -19.88 4.97
C ALA A 88 -3.38 -21.15 5.76
N ARG A 89 -4.63 -21.33 6.20
CA ARG A 89 -5.08 -22.49 6.97
C ARG A 89 -5.23 -23.75 6.12
N GLU A 90 -5.69 -23.62 4.88
CA GLU A 90 -6.07 -24.75 4.01
C GLU A 90 -5.03 -25.05 2.93
N HIS A 91 -3.98 -24.23 2.81
CA HIS A 91 -2.92 -24.37 1.82
C HIS A 91 -3.44 -24.44 0.37
N ARG A 92 -4.48 -23.66 0.06
CA ARG A 92 -5.08 -23.59 -1.28
C ARG A 92 -5.35 -22.16 -1.73
N VAL A 93 -5.59 -22.00 -3.03
CA VAL A 93 -6.15 -20.76 -3.58
C VAL A 93 -7.62 -20.64 -3.18
N VAL A 94 -8.03 -19.44 -2.78
CA VAL A 94 -9.42 -19.08 -2.44
C VAL A 94 -9.88 -18.03 -3.44
N GLN A 95 -10.95 -18.33 -4.18
CA GLN A 95 -11.52 -17.39 -5.13
C GLN A 95 -12.44 -16.40 -4.42
N MET A 96 -12.47 -15.14 -4.88
CA MET A 96 -13.32 -14.10 -4.29
C MET A 96 -14.83 -14.46 -4.38
N THR A 97 -15.20 -15.25 -5.39
CA THR A 97 -16.57 -15.77 -5.55
C THR A 97 -17.02 -16.68 -4.43
N GLU A 98 -16.09 -17.28 -3.67
CA GLU A 98 -16.39 -18.03 -2.44
C GLU A 98 -16.86 -17.11 -1.30
N LEU A 99 -16.57 -15.81 -1.39
CA LEU A 99 -16.87 -14.78 -0.38
C LEU A 99 -17.92 -13.76 -0.86
N GLY A 100 -18.64 -14.07 -1.95
CA GLY A 100 -19.72 -13.23 -2.46
C GLY A 100 -19.26 -12.01 -3.27
N LEU A 101 -18.03 -12.06 -3.82
CA LEU A 101 -17.44 -11.03 -4.68
C LEU A 101 -17.10 -11.54 -6.08
#